data_AF-F4L2X0-F1
#
_entry.id   AF-F4L2X0-F1
#
_cell.length_a   1.000
_cell.length_b   1.000
_cell.length_c   1.000
_cell.angle_alpha   90.00
_cell.angle_beta   90.00
_cell.angle_gamma   90.00
#
_symmetry.space_group_name_H-M   'P 1'
#
loop_
_entity.id
_entity.type
_entity.pdbx_description
1 polymer ?
#
loop_
_entity_poly.entity_id
_entity_poly.type
_entity_poly.pdbx_seq_one_letter_code
_entity_poly.pdbx_strand_id
1 'polypeptide(L)'
;MGAYLRIGFVVKATTTLPKNVSKANFQKEVEQYYPSEVFDCVEGEGGSIKLTLKSSIATAELAPFVKDIYKDWSGQIDKDAIDFIEENINDPNWLEKAEEADLHQFYVLDYGVYESFKIAGEKIGFRLTVVTLGSEGKFSMEESESTLGFMETCAQRAYAQYKMARAFRVYVL
;
A
#
# COMPACT_ATOMS: atom_id res chain seq x y z
N MET A 1 11.55 -18.33 12.07
CA MET A 1 11.19 -16.91 12.17
C MET A 1 9.67 -16.84 12.21
N GLY A 2 9.09 -16.02 13.08
CA GLY A 2 7.63 -15.86 13.13
C GLY A 2 7.17 -14.87 12.08
N ALA A 3 6.02 -15.11 11.46
CA ALA A 3 5.42 -14.16 10.54
C ALA A 3 4.53 -13.18 11.33
N TYR A 4 4.61 -11.89 11.04
CA TYR A 4 3.91 -10.84 11.78
C TYR A 4 2.82 -10.19 10.93
N LEU A 5 1.68 -9.88 11.55
CA LEU A 5 0.66 -9.08 10.89
C LEU A 5 1.15 -7.64 10.80
N ARG A 6 1.11 -7.08 9.60
CA ARG A 6 1.50 -5.70 9.31
C ARG A 6 0.37 -4.98 8.61
N ILE A 7 0.29 -3.69 8.88
CA ILE A 7 -0.54 -2.79 8.13
C ILE A 7 0.31 -1.68 7.53
N GLY A 8 -0.16 -1.13 6.42
CA GLY A 8 0.53 -0.05 5.74
C GLY A 8 -0.26 0.41 4.54
N PHE A 9 0.40 1.16 3.67
CA PHE A 9 -0.18 1.58 2.41
C PHE A 9 0.79 1.42 1.25
N VAL A 10 0.25 0.98 0.11
CA VAL A 10 1.01 0.78 -1.12
C VAL A 10 1.30 2.13 -1.75
N VAL A 11 2.58 2.45 -1.91
CA VAL A 11 3.03 3.66 -2.63
C VAL A 11 3.42 3.33 -4.07
N LYS A 12 3.80 2.08 -4.33
CA LYS A 12 4.12 1.59 -5.66
C LYS A 12 3.80 0.11 -5.78
N ALA A 13 3.26 -0.30 -6.91
CA ALA A 13 3.08 -1.70 -7.29
C ALA A 13 3.63 -1.90 -8.70
N THR A 14 4.41 -2.95 -8.92
CA THR A 14 5.01 -3.26 -10.22
C THR A 14 4.68 -4.68 -10.64
N THR A 15 4.32 -4.87 -11.91
CA THR A 15 4.04 -6.18 -12.48
C THR A 15 4.54 -6.28 -13.92
N THR A 16 4.60 -7.49 -14.46
CA THR A 16 4.84 -7.75 -15.88
C THR A 16 3.67 -8.54 -16.42
N LEU A 17 3.08 -8.07 -17.52
CA LEU A 17 1.92 -8.73 -18.08
C LEU A 17 2.28 -10.06 -18.74
N PRO A 18 1.53 -11.14 -18.46
CA PRO A 18 1.57 -12.35 -19.28
C PRO A 18 1.22 -12.04 -20.74
N LYS A 19 1.82 -12.75 -21.69
CA LYS A 19 1.64 -12.51 -23.14
C LYS A 19 0.18 -12.61 -23.61
N ASN A 20 -0.65 -13.36 -22.89
CA ASN A 20 -2.05 -13.58 -23.21
C ASN A 20 -3.01 -12.56 -22.56
N VAL A 21 -2.51 -11.65 -21.72
CA VAL A 21 -3.31 -10.58 -21.10
C VAL A 21 -3.15 -9.31 -21.92
N SER A 22 -4.25 -8.83 -22.52
CA SER A 22 -4.25 -7.55 -23.20
C SER A 22 -4.19 -6.39 -22.20
N LYS A 23 -3.54 -5.29 -22.59
CA LYS A 23 -3.47 -4.07 -21.77
C LYS A 23 -4.85 -3.52 -21.42
N ALA A 24 -5.78 -3.56 -22.36
CA ALA A 24 -7.14 -3.06 -22.15
C ALA A 24 -7.89 -3.88 -21.09
N ASN A 25 -7.76 -5.21 -21.12
CA ASN A 25 -8.36 -6.08 -20.09
C ASN A 25 -7.69 -5.85 -18.74
N PHE A 26 -6.36 -5.75 -18.72
CA PHE A 26 -5.61 -5.42 -17.51
C PHE A 26 -6.08 -4.09 -16.89
N GLN A 27 -6.10 -3.01 -17.67
CA GLN A 27 -6.51 -1.68 -17.19
C GLN A 27 -7.93 -1.67 -16.62
N LYS A 28 -8.86 -2.38 -17.29
CA LYS A 28 -10.24 -2.47 -16.82
C LYS A 28 -10.35 -3.20 -15.47
N GLU A 29 -9.64 -4.30 -15.31
CA GLU A 29 -9.75 -5.15 -14.13
C GLU A 29 -8.84 -4.73 -12.98
N VAL A 30 -7.70 -4.08 -13.25
CA VAL A 30 -6.80 -3.59 -12.20
C VAL A 30 -7.42 -2.43 -11.41
N GLU A 31 -8.36 -1.69 -12.01
CA GLU A 31 -9.09 -0.57 -11.41
C GLU A 31 -9.78 -0.94 -10.08
N GLN A 32 -10.19 -2.20 -9.92
CA GLN A 32 -10.83 -2.66 -8.68
C GLN A 32 -9.85 -2.73 -7.49
N TYR A 33 -8.55 -2.91 -7.76
CA TYR A 33 -7.48 -3.09 -6.77
C TYR A 33 -6.60 -1.83 -6.62
N TYR A 34 -6.32 -1.17 -7.74
CA TYR A 34 -5.53 0.06 -7.85
C TYR A 34 -6.29 1.08 -8.70
N PRO A 35 -7.27 1.77 -8.11
CA PRO A 35 -8.13 2.68 -8.86
C PRO A 35 -7.33 3.86 -9.41
N SER A 36 -7.60 4.21 -10.66
CA SER A 36 -6.97 5.31 -11.41
C SER A 36 -7.17 6.67 -10.77
N GLU A 37 -8.15 6.84 -9.89
CA GLU A 37 -8.31 8.07 -9.12
C GLU A 37 -7.20 8.25 -8.06
N VAL A 38 -6.60 7.16 -7.58
CA VAL A 38 -5.57 7.12 -6.51
C VAL A 38 -4.19 6.84 -7.06
N PHE A 39 -4.08 5.99 -8.10
CA PHE A 39 -2.81 5.56 -8.66
C PHE A 39 -2.62 6.04 -10.11
N ASP A 40 -1.41 6.47 -10.43
CA ASP A 40 -0.94 6.62 -11.81
C ASP A 40 -0.46 5.27 -12.34
N CYS A 41 -0.94 4.88 -13.52
CA CYS A 41 -0.53 3.65 -14.20
C CYS A 41 0.33 3.98 -15.40
N VAL A 42 1.62 3.63 -15.34
CA VAL A 42 2.61 3.90 -16.38
C VAL A 42 3.24 2.61 -16.85
N GLU A 43 3.43 2.49 -18.17
CA GLU A 43 4.20 1.39 -18.75
C GLU A 43 5.70 1.70 -18.67
N GLY A 44 6.45 0.76 -18.12
CA GLY A 44 7.90 0.80 -18.05
C GLY A 44 8.56 0.02 -19.18
N GLU A 45 9.89 -0.01 -19.16
CA GLU A 45 10.67 -0.80 -20.10
C GLU A 45 10.37 -2.31 -19.96
N GLY A 46 10.49 -3.04 -21.06
CA GLY A 46 10.30 -4.50 -21.09
C GLY A 46 8.85 -4.96 -20.89
N GLY A 47 7.85 -4.09 -21.03
CA GLY A 47 6.43 -4.42 -20.84
C GLY A 47 6.03 -4.54 -19.36
N SER A 48 6.83 -3.99 -18.45
CA SER A 48 6.45 -3.82 -17.06
C SER A 48 5.38 -2.75 -16.92
N ILE A 49 4.50 -2.90 -15.95
CA ILE A 49 3.51 -1.90 -15.55
C ILE A 49 3.83 -1.46 -14.14
N LYS A 50 3.93 -0.15 -13.95
CA LYS A 50 4.16 0.51 -12.68
C LYS A 50 2.93 1.33 -12.30
N LEU A 51 2.35 0.98 -11.17
CA LEU A 51 1.30 1.73 -10.49
C LEU A 51 1.96 2.53 -9.36
N THR A 52 1.74 3.84 -9.31
CA THR A 52 2.34 4.73 -8.31
C THR A 52 1.27 5.57 -7.65
N LEU A 53 1.28 5.69 -6.32
CA LEU A 53 0.37 6.58 -5.61
C LEU A 53 0.55 8.01 -6.11
N LYS A 54 -0.56 8.67 -6.46
CA LYS A 54 -0.52 10.06 -6.92
C LYS A 54 0.00 10.97 -5.82
N SER A 55 0.99 11.80 -6.16
CA SER A 55 1.56 12.78 -5.24
C SER A 55 0.50 13.72 -4.67
N SER A 56 -0.47 14.15 -5.49
CA SER A 56 -1.57 15.02 -5.04
C SER A 56 -2.45 14.39 -3.96
N ILE A 57 -2.64 13.07 -3.98
CA ILE A 57 -3.37 12.33 -2.93
C ILE A 57 -2.49 12.20 -1.69
N ALA A 58 -1.23 11.80 -1.86
CA ALA A 58 -0.30 11.64 -0.75
C ALA A 58 -0.13 12.96 0.04
N THR A 59 0.15 14.07 -0.65
CA THR A 59 0.30 15.39 -0.02
C THR A 59 -0.97 15.86 0.69
N ALA A 60 -2.15 15.59 0.13
CA ALA A 60 -3.41 16.08 0.70
C ALA A 60 -3.92 15.23 1.86
N GLU A 61 -3.71 13.91 1.81
CA GLU A 61 -4.43 12.98 2.67
C GLU A 61 -3.55 12.14 3.59
N LEU A 62 -2.24 12.01 3.34
CA LEU A 62 -1.42 11.05 4.10
C LEU A 62 -1.32 11.39 5.59
N ALA A 63 -0.91 12.61 5.94
CA ALA A 63 -0.83 13.04 7.34
C ALA A 63 -2.17 12.92 8.09
N PRO A 64 -3.30 13.48 7.59
CA PRO A 64 -4.58 13.34 8.29
C PRO A 64 -5.07 11.89 8.38
N PHE A 65 -4.82 11.07 7.35
CA PHE A 65 -5.18 9.65 7.36
C PHE A 65 -4.40 8.86 8.43
N VAL A 66 -3.08 9.05 8.49
CA VAL A 66 -2.22 8.39 9.49
C VAL A 66 -2.58 8.83 10.91
N LYS A 67 -2.91 10.11 11.09
CA LYS A 67 -3.33 10.68 12.37
C LYS A 67 -4.61 10.01 12.89
N ASP A 68 -5.60 9.83 12.02
CA ASP A 68 -6.86 9.17 12.37
C ASP A 68 -6.63 7.68 12.67
N ILE A 69 -5.82 6.98 11.87
CA ILE A 69 -5.47 5.58 12.14
C ILE A 69 -4.81 5.41 13.51
N TYR A 70 -3.78 6.19 13.84
CA TYR A 70 -3.09 6.03 15.12
C TYR A 70 -3.98 6.37 16.30
N LYS A 71 -4.81 7.40 16.15
CA LYS A 71 -5.80 7.78 17.16
C LYS A 71 -6.79 6.65 17.42
N ASP A 72 -7.31 6.01 16.37
CA ASP A 72 -8.29 4.93 16.51
C ASP A 72 -7.65 3.61 16.99
N TRP A 73 -6.40 3.32 16.61
CA TRP A 73 -5.68 2.12 17.05
C TRP A 73 -5.17 2.25 18.49
N SER A 74 -4.40 3.30 18.78
CA SER A 74 -3.64 3.41 20.04
C SER A 74 -4.23 4.40 21.05
N GLY A 75 -5.23 5.20 20.62
CA GLY A 75 -5.70 6.34 21.39
C GLY A 75 -4.73 7.53 21.40
N GLN A 76 -3.56 7.41 20.76
CA GLN A 76 -2.51 8.41 20.68
C GLN A 76 -2.15 8.71 19.23
N ILE A 77 -1.58 9.88 18.98
CA ILE A 77 -1.03 10.24 17.67
C ILE A 77 0.49 10.12 17.79
N ASP A 78 1.10 9.37 16.87
CA ASP A 78 2.56 9.38 16.70
C ASP A 78 2.97 10.72 16.07
N LYS A 79 3.37 11.67 16.90
CA LYS A 79 3.71 13.03 16.44
C LYS A 79 4.95 13.03 15.55
N ASP A 80 5.93 12.20 15.84
CA ASP A 80 7.18 12.16 15.08
C ASP A 80 6.92 11.68 13.65
N ALA A 81 6.05 10.68 13.49
CA ALA A 81 5.62 10.23 12.17
C ALA A 81 4.83 11.31 11.41
N ILE A 82 3.91 12.01 12.09
CA ILE A 82 3.11 13.08 11.46
C ILE A 82 3.98 14.26 11.05
N ASP A 83 4.84 14.75 11.94
CA ASP A 83 5.74 15.87 11.68
C ASP A 83 6.68 15.52 10.50
N PHE A 84 7.22 14.29 10.46
CA PHE A 84 8.02 13.83 9.33
C PHE A 84 7.27 13.88 8.01
N ILE A 85 6.02 13.37 7.96
CA ILE A 85 5.19 13.41 6.76
C ILE A 85 4.96 14.86 6.33
N GLU A 86 4.51 15.72 7.25
CA GLU A 86 4.20 17.12 6.94
C GLU A 86 5.41 17.89 6.41
N GLU A 87 6.60 17.63 6.95
CA GLU A 87 7.85 18.28 6.53
C GLU A 87 8.40 17.75 5.20
N ASN A 88 8.20 16.45 4.90
CA ASN A 88 8.90 15.79 3.80
C ASN A 88 8.01 15.37 2.62
N ILE A 89 6.69 15.26 2.75
CA ILE A 89 5.82 14.65 1.72
C ILE A 89 5.89 15.32 0.33
N ASN A 90 6.33 16.57 0.27
CA ASN A 90 6.51 17.31 -0.99
C ASN A 90 7.86 17.06 -1.67
N ASP A 91 8.80 16.41 -0.99
CA ASP A 91 10.08 16.01 -1.56
C ASP A 91 9.90 14.73 -2.39
N PRO A 92 10.28 14.69 -3.67
CA PRO A 92 10.21 13.47 -4.49
C PRO A 92 10.91 12.24 -3.87
N ASN A 93 11.90 12.45 -2.99
CA ASN A 93 12.68 11.42 -2.32
C ASN A 93 12.24 11.18 -0.87
N TRP A 94 11.04 11.64 -0.47
CA TRP A 94 10.55 11.49 0.91
C TRP A 94 10.53 10.04 1.41
N LEU A 95 10.32 9.07 0.51
CA LEU A 95 10.35 7.64 0.85
C LEU A 95 11.76 7.18 1.25
N GLU A 96 12.80 7.63 0.55
CA GLU A 96 14.19 7.31 0.90
C GLU A 96 14.54 7.94 2.27
N LYS A 97 14.12 9.19 2.49
CA LYS A 97 14.26 9.84 3.80
C LYS A 97 13.52 9.09 4.92
N ALA A 98 12.37 8.50 4.61
CA ALA A 98 11.59 7.74 5.60
C ALA A 98 12.34 6.46 6.02
N GLU A 99 12.99 5.78 5.08
CA GLU A 99 13.87 4.64 5.37
C GLU A 99 15.06 5.04 6.25
N GLU A 100 15.67 6.20 5.98
CA GLU A 100 16.83 6.70 6.73
C GLU A 100 16.48 7.26 8.13
N ALA A 101 15.26 7.76 8.31
CA ALA A 101 14.83 8.39 9.56
C ALA A 101 14.63 7.40 10.73
N ASP A 102 14.73 6.09 10.48
CA ASP A 102 14.54 5.01 11.46
C ASP A 102 13.23 5.11 12.27
N LEU A 103 12.18 5.68 11.65
CA LEU A 103 10.86 5.79 12.26
C LEU A 103 10.27 4.38 12.36
N HIS A 104 10.32 3.79 13.56
CA HIS A 104 9.95 2.39 13.80
C HIS A 104 8.58 1.98 13.23
N GLN A 105 7.67 2.95 13.10
CA GLN A 105 6.31 2.76 12.62
C GLN A 105 6.11 3.17 11.15
N PHE A 106 7.12 3.72 10.47
CA PHE A 106 7.00 4.31 9.13
C PHE A 106 8.10 3.84 8.18
N TYR A 107 8.32 2.53 8.12
CA TYR A 107 9.32 1.94 7.24
C TYR A 107 8.78 1.62 5.86
N VAL A 108 9.56 1.94 4.84
CA VAL A 108 9.34 1.42 3.50
C VAL A 108 9.87 0.00 3.42
N LEU A 109 9.02 -0.90 2.92
CA LEU A 109 9.39 -2.28 2.62
C LEU A 109 9.33 -2.47 1.11
N ASP A 110 10.50 -2.55 0.47
CA ASP A 110 10.64 -2.87 -0.96
C ASP A 110 10.93 -4.37 -1.23
N TYR A 111 11.13 -5.16 -0.16
CA TYR A 111 11.49 -6.57 -0.25
C TYR A 111 10.34 -7.48 0.22
N GLY A 112 9.69 -8.15 -0.74
CA GLY A 112 9.01 -9.42 -0.48
C GLY A 112 7.50 -9.39 -0.27
N VAL A 113 6.84 -8.24 -0.29
CA VAL A 113 5.37 -8.21 -0.33
C VAL A 113 4.91 -8.46 -1.76
N TYR A 114 4.52 -9.70 -2.02
CA TYR A 114 3.91 -10.11 -3.28
C TYR A 114 2.40 -10.23 -3.07
N GLU A 115 1.65 -9.37 -3.74
CA GLU A 115 0.22 -9.57 -3.92
C GLU A 115 -0.01 -10.26 -5.26
N SER A 116 -1.11 -11.01 -5.37
CA SER A 116 -1.49 -11.58 -6.65
C SER A 116 -2.99 -11.50 -6.83
N PHE A 117 -3.40 -11.02 -8.00
CA PHE A 117 -4.80 -10.86 -8.35
C PHE A 117 -5.14 -11.70 -9.56
N LYS A 118 -6.38 -12.17 -9.62
CA LYS A 118 -6.91 -12.78 -10.84
C LYS A 118 -7.38 -11.66 -11.77
N ILE A 119 -6.70 -11.49 -12.89
CA ILE A 119 -6.95 -10.45 -13.90
C ILE A 119 -7.00 -11.12 -15.26
N ALA A 120 -8.09 -10.92 -16.01
CA ALA A 120 -8.35 -11.54 -17.30
C ALA A 120 -8.22 -13.08 -17.27
N GLY A 121 -8.58 -13.69 -16.14
CA GLY A 121 -8.46 -15.14 -15.91
C GLY A 121 -7.08 -15.62 -15.46
N GLU A 122 -6.06 -14.76 -15.50
CA GLU A 122 -4.67 -15.08 -15.13
C GLU A 122 -4.32 -14.60 -13.72
N LYS A 123 -3.42 -15.32 -13.05
CA LYS A 123 -2.87 -14.88 -11.75
C LYS A 123 -1.70 -13.94 -12.03
N ILE A 124 -1.90 -12.64 -11.80
CA ILE A 124 -0.88 -11.61 -11.99
C ILE A 124 -0.29 -11.23 -10.63
N GLY A 125 1.01 -11.43 -10.48
CA GLY A 125 1.77 -11.05 -9.29
C GLY A 125 2.23 -9.60 -9.36
N PHE A 126 2.14 -8.89 -8.23
CA PHE A 126 2.61 -7.52 -8.06
C PHE A 126 3.69 -7.51 -6.98
N ARG A 127 4.83 -6.90 -7.30
CA ARG A 127 5.82 -6.51 -6.31
C ARG A 127 5.41 -5.16 -5.75
N LEU A 128 5.19 -5.10 -4.44
CA LEU A 128 4.76 -3.89 -3.76
C LEU A 128 5.93 -3.19 -3.06
N THR A 129 5.87 -1.87 -3.07
CA THR A 129 6.58 -1.02 -2.13
C THR A 129 5.52 -0.44 -1.19
N VAL A 130 5.63 -0.75 0.09
CA VAL A 130 4.64 -0.40 1.12
C VAL A 130 5.30 0.44 2.17
N VAL A 131 4.65 1.52 2.59
CA VAL A 131 4.99 2.21 3.83
C VAL A 131 4.21 1.55 4.96
N THR A 132 4.94 0.93 5.88
CA THR A 132 4.39 0.27 7.06
C THR A 132 3.87 1.33 8.02
N LEU A 133 2.77 1.04 8.73
CA LEU A 133 2.23 1.87 9.82
C LEU A 133 2.31 1.15 11.16
N GLY A 134 2.42 -0.18 11.16
CA GLY A 134 2.53 -0.96 12.38
C GLY A 134 2.69 -2.44 12.10
N SER A 135 3.17 -3.15 13.10
CA SER A 135 3.37 -4.60 13.08
C SER A 135 2.97 -5.16 14.44
N GLU A 136 2.04 -6.10 14.48
CA GLU A 136 1.61 -6.75 15.72
C GLU A 136 1.40 -8.25 15.55
N GLY A 137 1.66 -8.99 16.64
CA GLY A 137 1.32 -10.40 16.76
C GLY A 137 2.10 -11.34 15.85
N LYS A 138 2.00 -12.66 16.12
CA LYS A 138 2.46 -13.70 15.20
C LYS A 138 1.24 -14.32 14.52
N PHE A 139 1.23 -14.31 13.19
CA PHE A 139 0.15 -14.87 12.37
C PHE A 139 0.64 -16.11 11.62
N SER A 140 -0.20 -17.13 11.50
CA SER A 140 0.05 -18.31 10.66
C SER A 140 -0.61 -18.09 9.31
N MET A 141 0.14 -18.21 8.21
CA MET A 141 -0.34 -17.89 6.85
C MET A 141 -1.38 -18.88 6.30
N GLU A 142 -1.40 -20.13 6.79
CA GLU A 142 -2.14 -21.22 6.14
C GLU A 142 -3.68 -21.10 6.24
N GLU A 143 -4.23 -20.22 7.08
CA GLU A 143 -5.67 -20.13 7.35
C GLU A 143 -6.27 -18.72 7.20
N SER A 144 -5.48 -17.69 6.84
CA SER A 144 -5.87 -16.30 7.10
C SER A 144 -6.04 -15.38 5.89
N GLU A 145 -5.82 -15.82 4.64
CA GLU A 145 -5.93 -14.91 3.47
C GLU A 145 -7.29 -14.20 3.38
N SER A 146 -8.39 -14.92 3.64
CA SER A 146 -9.74 -14.34 3.67
C SER A 146 -9.95 -13.37 4.83
N THR A 147 -9.33 -13.64 5.99
CA THR A 147 -9.38 -12.77 7.18
C THR A 147 -8.61 -11.48 6.94
N LEU A 148 -7.43 -11.54 6.31
CA LEU A 148 -6.63 -10.36 5.96
C LEU A 148 -7.40 -9.47 4.97
N GLY A 149 -7.98 -10.06 3.92
CA GLY A 149 -8.81 -9.32 2.96
C GLY A 149 -10.07 -8.71 3.58
N PHE A 150 -10.67 -9.40 4.56
CA PHE A 150 -11.80 -8.85 5.33
C PHE A 150 -11.37 -7.63 6.16
N MET A 151 -10.26 -7.74 6.92
CA MET A 151 -9.73 -6.62 7.72
C MET A 151 -9.36 -5.42 6.85
N GLU A 152 -8.71 -5.67 5.71
CA GLU A 152 -8.40 -4.62 4.73
C GLU A 152 -9.69 -3.93 4.24
N THR A 153 -10.71 -4.71 3.85
CA THR A 153 -11.99 -4.16 3.39
C THR A 153 -12.68 -3.34 4.48
N CYS A 154 -12.63 -3.79 5.74
CA CYS A 154 -13.17 -3.05 6.88
C CYS A 154 -12.45 -1.72 7.09
N ALA A 155 -11.11 -1.71 7.09
CA ALA A 155 -10.32 -0.48 7.22
C ALA A 155 -10.60 0.49 6.05
N GLN A 156 -10.61 -0.01 4.81
CA GLN A 156 -10.93 0.79 3.62
C GLN A 156 -12.31 1.45 3.70
N ARG A 157 -13.29 0.78 4.31
CA ARG A 157 -14.64 1.34 4.53
C ARG A 157 -14.70 2.31 5.69
N ALA A 158 -14.01 2.02 6.79
CA ALA A 158 -13.97 2.89 7.97
C ALA A 158 -13.37 4.26 7.66
N TYR A 159 -12.39 4.30 6.76
CA TYR A 159 -11.69 5.52 6.36
C TYR A 159 -12.04 5.98 4.94
N ALA A 160 -13.24 5.63 4.43
CA ALA A 160 -13.64 5.88 3.04
C ALA A 160 -13.72 7.37 2.67
N GLN A 161 -13.69 8.29 3.64
CA GLN A 161 -13.54 9.72 3.42
C GLN A 161 -12.17 10.10 2.83
N TYR A 162 -11.16 9.24 3.01
CA TYR A 162 -9.84 9.38 2.43
C TYR A 162 -9.71 8.47 1.21
N LYS A 163 -9.36 9.02 0.05
CA LYS A 163 -8.94 8.23 -1.12
C LYS A 163 -7.72 7.37 -0.79
N MET A 164 -6.85 7.85 0.08
CA MET A 164 -5.68 7.13 0.60
C MET A 164 -6.05 5.77 1.21
N ALA A 165 -7.26 5.62 1.75
CA ALA A 165 -7.73 4.35 2.28
C ALA A 165 -7.65 3.22 1.23
N ARG A 166 -7.85 3.51 -0.07
CA ARG A 166 -7.74 2.51 -1.15
C ARG A 166 -6.32 1.94 -1.33
N ALA A 167 -5.30 2.65 -0.84
CA ALA A 167 -3.92 2.19 -0.82
C ALA A 167 -3.60 1.33 0.42
N PHE A 168 -4.47 1.30 1.43
CA PHE A 168 -4.26 0.54 2.66
C PHE A 168 -4.20 -0.97 2.39
N ARG A 169 -3.24 -1.64 3.05
CA ARG A 169 -3.04 -3.09 2.97
C ARG A 169 -2.81 -3.70 4.33
N VAL A 170 -3.29 -4.93 4.47
CA VAL A 170 -3.01 -5.81 5.61
C VAL A 170 -2.26 -7.02 5.07
N TYR A 171 -1.05 -7.26 5.55
CA TYR A 171 -0.15 -8.29 5.00
C TYR A 171 0.65 -8.97 6.11
N VAL A 172 1.26 -10.11 5.78
CA VAL A 172 2.06 -10.92 6.72
C VAL A 172 3.46 -11.10 6.15
N LEU A 173 4.49 -10.84 6.96
CA LEU A 173 5.92 -11.04 6.63
C LEU A 173 6.63 -11.86 7.71
#